data_AF-A0A087BGC8-F1
#
_entry.id   AF-A0A087BGC8-F1
#
_cell.length_a   1.000
_cell.length_b   1.000
_cell.length_c   1.000
_cell.angle_alpha   90.00
_cell.angle_beta   90.00
_cell.angle_gamma   90.00
#
_symmetry.space_group_name_H-M   'P 1'
#
loop_
_entity.id
_entity.type
_entity.pdbx_description
1 polymer ?
#
loop_
_entity_poly.entity_id
_entity_poly.type
_entity_poly.pdbx_seq_one_letter_code
_entity_poly.pdbx_strand_id
1 'polypeptide(L)'
;MTDSGFRPTVAGTSNAPAEAASGNASDALNFASLEPRDQLLELLRERAAGRPFSELAAVTFDHRGATVMGHLLLDALEDAGYSVDDFDAVGALTAAAVPLVISVVQAAASRGEDVDGFVMDFVYPSIKGPSIKGKRVVLLDAWLSEKSYVQTSSLVTLRNGNELSLDFSVVEHEGASVVAVASMVGGLGGSEPKRIEVINSVTDERHELPFVQLFDESELH
;
A
#
# COMPACT_ATOMS: atom_id res chain seq x y z
N MET A 1 -40.49 19.77 -10.29
CA MET A 1 -39.69 19.64 -9.06
C MET A 1 -39.63 18.19 -8.63
N THR A 2 -38.58 17.49 -9.03
CA THR A 2 -37.69 16.67 -8.19
C THR A 2 -36.49 16.38 -9.10
N ASP A 3 -35.53 17.28 -8.99
CA ASP A 3 -34.26 17.28 -9.72
C ASP A 3 -33.33 16.30 -8.99
N SER A 4 -33.49 14.99 -9.25
CA SER A 4 -32.59 13.99 -8.67
C SER A 4 -31.35 13.93 -9.56
N GLY A 5 -30.32 14.71 -9.20
CA GLY A 5 -29.04 14.85 -9.89
C GLY A 5 -28.16 13.59 -10.00
N PHE A 6 -28.75 12.40 -10.03
CA PHE A 6 -28.05 11.15 -10.32
C PHE A 6 -28.42 10.66 -11.73
N ARG A 7 -27.41 10.41 -12.57
CA ARG A 7 -27.61 9.73 -13.86
C ARG A 7 -28.02 8.28 -13.60
N PRO A 8 -29.02 7.73 -14.31
CA PRO A 8 -29.33 6.30 -14.23
C PRO A 8 -28.15 5.47 -14.74
N THR A 9 -27.65 4.56 -13.91
CA THR A 9 -26.62 3.59 -14.33
C THR A 9 -27.26 2.60 -15.30
N VAL A 10 -26.84 2.64 -16.57
CA VAL A 10 -27.18 1.58 -17.53
C VAL A 10 -26.39 0.35 -17.11
N ALA A 11 -27.07 -0.76 -16.83
CA ALA A 11 -26.42 -2.02 -16.50
C ALA A 11 -25.60 -2.50 -17.71
N GLY A 12 -24.31 -2.22 -17.71
CA GLY A 12 -23.36 -2.83 -18.63
C GLY A 12 -23.24 -4.30 -18.29
N THR A 13 -23.43 -5.18 -19.27
CA THR A 13 -23.14 -6.61 -19.14
C THR A 13 -21.64 -6.79 -18.95
N SER A 14 -21.21 -6.90 -17.69
CA SER A 14 -19.84 -7.26 -17.35
C SER A 14 -19.59 -8.73 -17.68
N ASN A 15 -18.86 -9.00 -18.77
CA ASN A 15 -18.25 -10.30 -19.04
C ASN A 15 -16.91 -10.41 -18.29
N ALA A 16 -16.93 -10.25 -16.96
CA ALA A 16 -15.83 -10.71 -16.13
C ALA A 16 -16.09 -12.18 -15.80
N PRO A 17 -15.14 -13.10 -16.06
CA PRO A 17 -15.31 -14.48 -15.63
C PRO A 17 -15.46 -14.47 -14.11
N ALA A 18 -16.59 -14.99 -13.62
CA ALA A 18 -16.73 -15.31 -12.22
C ALA A 18 -15.73 -16.43 -11.92
N GLU A 19 -14.59 -16.10 -11.32
CA GLU A 19 -13.73 -17.09 -10.69
C GLU A 19 -14.49 -17.67 -9.49
N ALA A 20 -15.20 -18.76 -9.74
CA ALA A 20 -15.78 -19.57 -8.69
C ALA A 20 -14.64 -20.21 -7.88
N ALA A 21 -14.27 -19.60 -6.76
CA ALA A 21 -13.44 -20.23 -5.76
C ALA A 21 -14.27 -21.30 -5.02
N SER A 22 -14.42 -22.48 -5.61
CA SER A 22 -14.84 -23.67 -4.88
C SER A 22 -13.63 -24.24 -4.14
N GLY A 23 -13.21 -23.58 -3.06
CA GLY A 23 -12.21 -24.14 -2.15
C GLY A 23 -12.83 -25.25 -1.31
N ASN A 24 -12.24 -26.45 -1.28
CA ASN A 24 -12.68 -27.50 -0.37
C ASN A 24 -12.39 -27.08 1.08
N ALA A 25 -13.23 -27.52 2.03
CA ALA A 25 -13.04 -27.21 3.46
C ALA A 25 -11.67 -27.68 4.00
N SER A 26 -11.08 -28.72 3.40
CA SER A 26 -9.72 -29.18 3.69
C SER A 26 -8.66 -28.13 3.35
N ASP A 27 -8.84 -27.42 2.23
CA ASP A 27 -7.85 -26.47 1.72
C ASP A 27 -7.89 -25.20 2.55
N ALA A 28 -9.08 -24.77 2.98
CA ALA A 28 -9.24 -23.66 3.91
C ALA A 28 -8.60 -23.95 5.29
N LEU A 29 -8.73 -25.19 5.79
CA LEU A 29 -8.10 -25.60 7.05
C LEU A 29 -6.57 -25.68 6.92
N ASN A 30 -6.06 -26.18 5.79
CA ASN A 30 -4.63 -26.23 5.52
C ASN A 30 -4.04 -24.81 5.45
N PHE A 31 -4.68 -23.90 4.72
CA PHE A 31 -4.26 -22.51 4.63
C PHE A 31 -4.23 -21.82 6.00
N ALA A 32 -5.29 -22.00 6.81
CA ALA A 32 -5.37 -21.40 8.15
C ALA A 32 -4.32 -21.95 9.13
N SER A 33 -3.70 -23.10 8.83
CA SER A 33 -2.64 -23.70 9.66
C SER A 33 -1.23 -23.20 9.33
N LEU A 34 -1.06 -22.45 8.23
CA LEU A 34 0.21 -21.86 7.85
C LEU A 34 0.57 -20.69 8.77
N GLU A 35 1.88 -20.39 8.86
CA GLU A 35 2.33 -19.15 9.47
C GLU A 35 1.80 -17.92 8.69
N PRO A 36 1.52 -16.78 9.34
CA PRO A 36 0.92 -15.62 8.69
C PRO A 36 1.69 -15.14 7.44
N ARG A 37 3.02 -15.18 7.49
CA ARG A 37 3.87 -14.84 6.34
C ARG A 37 3.66 -15.79 5.17
N ASP A 38 3.58 -17.09 5.44
CA ASP A 38 3.38 -18.12 4.43
C ASP A 38 1.97 -18.05 3.82
N GLN A 39 0.95 -17.76 4.64
CA GLN A 39 -0.40 -17.47 4.15
C GLN A 39 -0.41 -16.35 3.12
N LEU A 40 0.24 -15.22 3.44
CA LEU A 40 0.27 -14.07 2.53
C LEU A 40 1.13 -14.35 1.29
N LEU A 41 2.25 -15.06 1.43
CA LEU A 41 3.10 -15.46 0.31
C LEU A 41 2.38 -16.40 -0.65
N GLU A 42 1.58 -17.34 -0.14
CA GLU A 42 0.73 -18.21 -0.96
C GLU A 42 -0.29 -17.40 -1.77
N LEU A 43 -1.00 -16.45 -1.13
CA LEU A 43 -1.92 -15.56 -1.83
C LEU A 43 -1.23 -14.72 -2.91
N LEU A 44 -0.04 -14.20 -2.62
CA LEU A 44 0.75 -13.42 -3.57
C LEU A 44 1.13 -14.28 -4.79
N ARG A 45 1.59 -15.52 -4.57
CA ARG A 45 1.91 -16.45 -5.66
C ARG A 45 0.66 -16.83 -6.46
N GLU A 46 -0.45 -17.14 -5.81
CA GLU A 46 -1.71 -17.48 -6.48
C GLU A 46 -2.21 -16.35 -7.40
N ARG A 47 -2.14 -15.10 -6.93
CA ARG A 47 -2.78 -13.96 -7.58
C ARG A 47 -1.86 -13.15 -8.48
N ALA A 48 -0.55 -13.21 -8.25
CA ALA A 48 0.41 -12.35 -8.93
C ALA A 48 1.56 -13.08 -9.65
N ALA A 49 1.75 -14.39 -9.47
CA ALA A 49 2.82 -15.12 -10.14
C ALA A 49 2.75 -14.97 -11.68
N GLY A 50 3.91 -14.70 -12.28
CA GLY A 50 4.07 -14.57 -13.73
C GLY A 50 3.49 -13.28 -14.33
N ARG A 51 3.03 -12.32 -13.51
CA ARG A 51 2.57 -11.00 -13.97
C ARG A 51 3.70 -9.98 -13.82
N PRO A 52 3.99 -9.16 -14.86
CA PRO A 52 5.11 -8.20 -14.84
C PRO A 52 4.92 -7.05 -13.83
N PHE A 53 3.68 -6.87 -13.36
CA PHE A 53 3.26 -6.01 -12.27
C PHE A 53 1.83 -6.44 -11.90
N SER A 54 1.50 -6.42 -10.61
CA SER A 54 0.13 -6.60 -10.14
C SER A 54 -0.18 -5.53 -9.12
N GLU A 55 -1.33 -4.88 -9.26
CA GLU A 55 -1.85 -3.93 -8.25
C GLU A 55 -2.22 -4.62 -6.92
N LEU A 56 -2.08 -5.95 -6.83
CA LEU A 56 -2.33 -6.78 -5.65
C LEU A 56 -3.71 -6.61 -5.01
N ALA A 57 -4.67 -5.94 -5.67
CA ALA A 57 -6.02 -5.74 -5.16
C ALA A 57 -6.71 -7.08 -4.82
N ALA A 58 -6.48 -8.12 -5.62
CA ALA A 58 -6.99 -9.47 -5.36
C ALA A 58 -6.42 -10.11 -4.08
N VAL A 59 -5.28 -9.61 -3.56
CA VAL A 59 -4.65 -10.03 -2.31
C VAL A 59 -5.06 -9.11 -1.17
N THR A 60 -5.01 -7.79 -1.38
CA THR A 60 -5.29 -6.79 -0.33
C THR A 60 -6.78 -6.72 0.04
N PHE A 61 -7.68 -7.14 -0.85
CA PHE A 61 -9.10 -7.33 -0.55
C PHE A 61 -9.48 -8.80 -0.25
N ASP A 62 -8.52 -9.74 -0.26
CA ASP A 62 -8.79 -11.10 0.22
C ASP A 62 -8.93 -11.08 1.74
N HIS A 63 -10.04 -11.61 2.25
CA HIS A 63 -10.32 -11.66 3.70
C HIS A 63 -9.20 -12.31 4.53
N ARG A 64 -8.46 -13.27 3.96
CA ARG A 64 -7.32 -13.93 4.59
C ARG A 64 -6.12 -13.00 4.63
N GLY A 65 -5.77 -12.41 3.48
CA GLY A 65 -4.65 -11.47 3.34
C GLY A 65 -4.83 -10.23 4.20
N ALA A 66 -6.04 -9.65 4.20
CA ALA A 66 -6.37 -8.45 4.94
C ALA A 66 -6.19 -8.59 6.46
N THR A 67 -6.33 -9.80 6.98
CA THR A 67 -6.17 -10.09 8.42
C THR A 67 -4.71 -10.12 8.85
N VAL A 68 -3.78 -10.50 7.96
CA VAL A 68 -2.36 -10.71 8.31
C VAL A 68 -1.43 -9.59 7.80
N MET A 69 -1.78 -8.92 6.71
CA MET A 69 -0.89 -7.96 6.04
C MET A 69 -0.48 -6.77 6.91
N GLY A 70 -1.39 -6.27 7.76
CA GLY A 70 -1.09 -5.16 8.66
C GLY A 70 -0.06 -5.53 9.74
N HIS A 71 -0.20 -6.72 10.32
CA HIS A 71 0.76 -7.24 11.30
C HIS A 71 2.13 -7.45 10.68
N LEU A 72 2.18 -8.10 9.52
CA LEU A 72 3.42 -8.38 8.82
C LEU A 72 4.15 -7.10 8.36
N LEU A 73 3.40 -6.06 7.95
CA LEU A 73 4.00 -4.76 7.63
C LEU A 73 4.60 -4.08 8.86
N LEU A 74 3.94 -4.14 10.02
CA LEU A 74 4.51 -3.66 11.27
C LEU A 74 5.76 -4.46 11.66
N ASP A 75 5.72 -5.78 11.54
CA ASP A 75 6.88 -6.63 11.81
C ASP A 75 8.06 -6.32 10.88
N ALA A 76 7.78 -6.09 9.58
CA ALA A 76 8.82 -5.69 8.63
C ALA A 76 9.43 -4.31 8.96
N LEU A 77 8.63 -3.37 9.46
CA LEU A 77 9.11 -2.08 9.96
C LEU A 77 9.98 -2.26 11.22
N GLU A 78 9.54 -3.09 12.17
CA GLU A 78 10.29 -3.44 13.38
C GLU A 78 11.63 -4.10 13.07
N ASP A 79 11.65 -5.07 12.15
CA ASP A 79 12.87 -5.73 11.66
C ASP A 79 13.83 -4.75 10.97
N ALA A 80 13.30 -3.72 10.32
CA ALA A 80 14.07 -2.63 9.73
C ALA A 80 14.52 -1.57 10.75
N GLY A 81 14.17 -1.73 12.03
CA GLY A 81 14.58 -0.89 13.14
C GLY A 81 13.62 0.25 13.51
N TYR A 82 12.38 0.22 13.03
CA TYR A 82 11.35 1.20 13.38
C TYR A 82 10.41 0.64 14.45
N SER A 83 10.16 1.43 15.49
CA SER A 83 9.03 1.22 16.39
C SER A 83 7.80 1.99 15.88
N VAL A 84 6.62 1.56 16.32
CA VAL A 84 5.38 2.35 16.24
C VAL A 84 5.52 3.74 16.89
N ASP A 85 6.43 3.90 17.86
CA ASP A 85 6.76 5.21 18.45
C ASP A 85 7.49 6.15 17.47
N ASP A 86 8.03 5.66 16.36
CA ASP A 86 8.81 6.44 15.39
C ASP A 86 7.93 7.17 14.37
N PHE A 87 6.65 6.82 14.28
CA PHE A 87 5.69 7.44 13.37
C PHE A 87 4.30 7.56 14.00
N ASP A 88 3.54 8.57 13.58
CA ASP A 88 2.23 8.89 14.16
C ASP A 88 1.07 8.48 13.23
N ALA A 89 1.36 8.24 11.94
CA ALA A 89 0.36 7.82 10.96
C ALA A 89 0.95 7.04 9.78
N VAL A 90 0.11 6.28 9.09
CA VAL A 90 0.42 5.59 7.83
C VAL A 90 -0.46 6.06 6.68
N GLY A 91 0.14 6.28 5.51
CA GLY A 91 -0.53 6.85 4.33
C GLY A 91 -0.41 6.00 3.09
N ALA A 92 -1.47 5.91 2.28
CA ALA A 92 -1.41 5.19 1.00
C ALA A 92 -0.76 6.05 -0.10
N LEU A 93 0.34 5.57 -0.71
CA LEU A 93 0.92 6.15 -1.94
C LEU A 93 0.09 5.85 -3.17
N THR A 94 -0.56 4.69 -3.20
CA THR A 94 -1.35 4.23 -4.34
C THR A 94 -2.74 3.82 -3.90
N ALA A 95 -3.68 3.81 -4.85
CA ALA A 95 -5.03 3.27 -4.58
C ALA A 95 -4.97 1.82 -4.10
N ALA A 96 -4.01 1.04 -4.59
CA ALA A 96 -3.76 -0.35 -4.20
C ALA A 96 -3.32 -0.50 -2.73
N ALA A 97 -2.73 0.55 -2.15
CA ALA A 97 -2.25 0.57 -0.78
C ALA A 97 -3.31 1.03 0.24
N VAL A 98 -4.46 1.55 -0.21
CA VAL A 98 -5.54 1.98 0.68
C VAL A 98 -6.01 0.87 1.64
N PRO A 99 -6.18 -0.39 1.20
CA PRO A 99 -6.50 -1.48 2.13
C PRO A 99 -5.36 -1.78 3.11
N LEU A 100 -4.09 -1.56 2.72
CA LEU A 100 -2.95 -1.75 3.62
C LEU A 100 -2.99 -0.77 4.78
N VAL A 101 -3.35 0.50 4.52
CA VAL A 101 -3.50 1.53 5.55
C VAL A 101 -4.44 1.06 6.65
N ILE A 102 -5.65 0.60 6.30
CA ILE A 102 -6.62 0.18 7.32
C ILE A 102 -6.17 -1.10 8.04
N SER A 103 -5.52 -2.04 7.36
CA SER A 103 -4.96 -3.23 8.02
C SER A 103 -3.85 -2.89 9.00
N VAL A 104 -2.96 -1.95 8.70
CA VAL A 104 -1.92 -1.50 9.62
C VAL A 104 -2.51 -0.78 10.82
N VAL A 105 -3.50 0.10 10.62
CA VAL A 105 -4.22 0.77 11.73
C VAL A 105 -4.87 -0.25 12.67
N GLN A 106 -5.53 -1.27 12.12
CA GLN A 106 -6.14 -2.33 12.94
C GLN A 106 -5.09 -3.18 13.66
N ALA A 107 -3.98 -3.50 12.99
CA ALA A 107 -2.89 -4.26 13.59
C ALA A 107 -2.23 -3.48 14.74
N ALA A 108 -1.94 -2.19 14.56
CA ALA A 108 -1.39 -1.32 15.59
C ALA A 108 -2.34 -1.23 16.79
N ALA A 109 -3.63 -0.95 16.55
CA ALA A 109 -4.63 -0.90 17.62
C ALA A 109 -4.73 -2.22 18.39
N SER A 110 -4.59 -3.36 17.73
CA SER A 110 -4.58 -4.68 18.39
C SER A 110 -3.35 -4.93 19.26
N ARG A 111 -2.24 -4.22 18.99
CA ARG A 111 -1.02 -4.19 19.82
C ARG A 111 -1.11 -3.16 20.95
N GLY A 112 -2.17 -2.35 21.00
CA GLY A 112 -2.34 -1.27 21.97
C GLY A 112 -1.68 0.04 21.55
N GLU A 113 -1.37 0.19 20.25
CA GLU A 113 -0.62 1.30 19.69
C GLU A 113 -1.54 2.22 18.88
N ASP A 114 -1.29 3.53 18.99
CA ASP A 114 -2.13 4.58 18.38
C ASP A 114 -1.51 5.07 17.06
N VAL A 115 -1.83 4.39 15.95
CA VAL A 115 -1.40 4.78 14.60
C VAL A 115 -2.61 5.20 13.77
N ASP A 116 -2.62 6.45 13.29
CA ASP A 116 -3.68 6.95 12.40
C ASP A 116 -3.47 6.50 10.95
N GLY A 117 -4.54 6.38 10.17
CA GLY A 117 -4.50 6.10 8.74
C GLY A 117 -4.95 7.29 7.90
N PHE A 118 -4.27 7.54 6.77
CA PHE A 118 -4.69 8.56 5.80
C PHE A 118 -4.53 8.14 4.34
N VAL A 119 -5.23 8.86 3.46
CA VAL A 119 -5.11 8.73 2.01
C VAL A 119 -4.91 10.13 1.43
N MET A 120 -4.04 10.24 0.43
CA MET A 120 -3.84 11.47 -0.33
C MET A 120 -4.79 11.52 -1.53
N ASP A 121 -5.37 12.69 -1.78
CA ASP A 121 -6.32 12.95 -2.85
C ASP A 121 -6.09 14.36 -3.42
N PHE A 122 -6.43 14.56 -4.68
CA PHE A 122 -6.34 15.87 -5.33
C PHE A 122 -7.55 16.76 -5.05
N VAL A 123 -8.63 16.20 -4.49
CA VAL A 123 -9.80 16.96 -4.04
C VAL A 123 -9.57 17.49 -2.63
N TYR A 124 -9.70 18.81 -2.43
CA TYR A 124 -9.60 19.42 -1.11
C TYR A 124 -10.62 18.85 -0.10
N PRO A 125 -10.24 18.58 1.16
CA PRO A 125 -8.87 18.60 1.69
C PRO A 125 -8.03 17.45 1.12
N SER A 126 -6.78 17.71 0.75
CA SER A 126 -5.92 16.72 0.08
C SER A 126 -5.58 15.51 0.93
N ILE A 127 -5.74 15.62 2.25
CA ILE A 127 -5.66 14.50 3.19
C ILE A 127 -7.07 14.02 3.54
N LYS A 128 -7.30 12.72 3.33
CA LYS A 128 -8.51 12.00 3.79
C LYS A 128 -8.14 11.16 5.00
N GLY A 129 -8.63 11.55 6.17
CA GLY A 129 -8.32 10.92 7.45
C GLY A 129 -8.06 11.97 8.54
N PRO A 130 -7.58 11.55 9.73
CA PRO A 130 -7.05 12.46 10.74
C PRO A 130 -5.96 13.36 10.15
N SER A 131 -5.81 14.57 10.70
CA SER A 131 -4.77 15.50 10.23
C SER A 131 -3.38 14.91 10.45
N ILE A 132 -2.51 15.09 9.46
CA ILE A 132 -1.08 14.75 9.54
C ILE A 132 -0.20 15.95 9.85
N LYS A 133 -0.77 17.11 10.19
CA LYS A 133 0.00 18.34 10.35
C LYS A 133 1.10 18.19 11.40
N GLY A 134 2.36 18.35 10.99
CA GLY A 134 3.52 18.21 11.87
C GLY A 134 3.81 16.78 12.35
N LYS A 135 3.15 15.76 11.79
CA LYS A 135 3.31 14.35 12.17
C LYS A 135 4.43 13.68 11.39
N ARG A 136 4.99 12.63 11.98
CA ARG A 136 5.88 11.66 11.32
C ARG A 136 5.02 10.60 10.67
N VAL A 137 5.27 10.26 9.41
CA VAL A 137 4.42 9.35 8.65
C VAL A 137 5.22 8.29 7.91
N VAL A 138 4.67 7.08 7.83
CA VAL A 138 5.15 6.03 6.93
C VAL A 138 4.22 5.96 5.72
N LEU A 139 4.78 5.93 4.53
CA LEU A 139 4.02 5.84 3.29
C LEU A 139 4.03 4.39 2.79
N LEU A 140 2.85 3.86 2.46
CA LEU A 140 2.62 2.46 2.10
C LEU A 140 2.36 2.32 0.60
N ASP A 141 2.94 1.29 -0.01
CA ASP A 141 2.59 0.82 -1.35
C ASP A 141 2.31 -0.69 -1.38
N ALA A 142 1.53 -1.15 -2.36
CA ALA A 142 1.31 -2.58 -2.57
C ALA A 142 2.52 -3.24 -3.25
N TRP A 143 3.05 -2.64 -4.32
CA TRP A 143 4.19 -3.19 -5.05
C TRP A 143 5.08 -2.08 -5.61
N LEU A 144 6.32 -2.02 -5.12
CA LEU A 144 7.30 -1.03 -5.55
C LEU A 144 8.58 -1.70 -6.05
N SER A 145 8.95 -1.48 -7.31
CA SER A 145 10.15 -2.04 -7.95
C SER A 145 10.81 -1.02 -8.87
N GLU A 146 12.07 -1.25 -9.28
CA GLU A 146 12.75 -0.39 -10.27
C GLU A 146 11.99 -0.34 -11.60
N LYS A 147 11.25 -1.41 -11.95
CA LYS A 147 10.38 -1.46 -13.12
C LYS A 147 9.06 -0.72 -12.93
N SER A 148 8.70 -0.41 -11.68
CA SER A 148 7.48 0.31 -11.29
C SER A 148 7.61 1.83 -11.41
N TYR A 149 8.74 2.34 -11.94
CA TYR A 149 9.04 3.77 -12.16
C TYR A 149 8.05 4.55 -13.04
N VAL A 150 7.01 3.90 -13.56
CA VAL A 150 6.17 4.46 -14.64
C VAL A 150 4.71 4.69 -14.22
N GLN A 151 4.20 4.19 -13.07
CA GLN A 151 2.73 4.24 -12.85
C GLN A 151 2.21 4.45 -11.42
N THR A 152 3.04 4.83 -10.45
CA THR A 152 2.56 5.15 -9.08
C THR A 152 2.08 6.59 -8.94
N SER A 153 1.16 7.02 -9.80
CA SER A 153 0.10 7.99 -9.51
C SER A 153 -0.62 8.31 -10.82
N SER A 154 -1.85 7.85 -10.97
CA SER A 154 -2.78 8.60 -11.81
C SER A 154 -4.19 8.65 -11.25
N LEU A 155 -4.30 9.25 -10.06
CA LEU A 155 -5.32 10.29 -9.96
C LEU A 155 -4.85 11.59 -10.71
N VAL A 156 -3.58 11.71 -11.12
CA VAL A 156 -3.08 12.56 -12.22
C VAL A 156 -1.80 11.96 -12.84
N THR A 157 -1.87 11.52 -14.10
CA THR A 157 -0.70 11.36 -14.97
C THR A 157 -0.27 12.73 -15.53
N LEU A 158 1.03 12.90 -15.82
CA LEU A 158 1.67 13.88 -16.73
C LEU A 158 2.60 14.93 -16.06
N ARG A 159 3.89 14.57 -15.88
CA ARG A 159 5.02 15.02 -16.73
C ARG A 159 6.34 14.46 -16.17
N ASN A 160 7.16 13.85 -17.04
CA ASN A 160 8.58 13.53 -16.83
C ASN A 160 8.96 12.36 -15.89
N GLY A 161 8.23 11.24 -15.93
CA GLY A 161 8.83 9.92 -15.63
C GLY A 161 9.34 9.69 -14.20
N ASN A 162 8.80 10.38 -13.19
CA ASN A 162 8.95 9.98 -11.79
C ASN A 162 7.73 10.47 -10.96
N GLU A 163 6.76 9.57 -10.73
CA GLU A 163 5.37 9.91 -10.35
C GLU A 163 5.09 9.90 -8.83
N LEU A 164 6.07 9.55 -7.98
CA LEU A 164 5.96 9.71 -6.51
C LEU A 164 5.97 11.17 -6.05
N SER A 165 6.23 12.11 -6.95
CA SER A 165 6.65 13.48 -6.64
C SER A 165 5.54 14.43 -6.20
N LEU A 166 4.28 14.06 -6.41
CA LEU A 166 3.12 14.87 -6.06
C LEU A 166 2.63 14.58 -4.64
N ASP A 167 2.63 13.31 -4.23
CA ASP A 167 2.21 12.88 -2.89
C ASP A 167 3.10 13.49 -1.80
N PHE A 168 4.41 13.55 -2.05
CA PHE A 168 5.36 14.18 -1.13
C PHE A 168 5.14 15.68 -0.98
N SER A 169 4.74 16.36 -2.06
CA SER A 169 4.43 17.79 -1.97
C SER A 169 3.19 18.04 -1.10
N VAL A 170 2.21 17.12 -1.10
CA VAL A 170 1.04 17.17 -0.22
C VAL A 170 1.45 16.97 1.24
N VAL A 171 2.27 15.96 1.53
CA VAL A 171 2.76 15.69 2.89
C VAL A 171 3.61 16.85 3.42
N GLU A 172 4.51 17.40 2.61
CA GLU A 172 5.34 18.56 2.97
C GLU A 172 4.49 19.81 3.18
N HIS A 173 3.43 20.02 2.39
CA HIS A 173 2.51 21.15 2.57
C HIS A 173 1.81 21.12 3.93
N GLU A 174 1.48 19.93 4.43
CA GLU A 174 0.95 19.74 5.79
C GLU A 174 2.04 19.87 6.87
N GLY A 175 3.32 19.99 6.48
CA GLY A 175 4.45 20.01 7.40
C GLY A 175 4.71 18.67 8.08
N ALA A 176 4.22 17.57 7.49
CA ALA A 176 4.53 16.21 7.94
C ALA A 176 5.91 15.78 7.44
N SER A 177 6.52 14.84 8.16
CA SER A 177 7.82 14.25 7.81
C SER A 177 7.63 12.78 7.45
N VAL A 178 8.01 12.40 6.23
CA VAL A 178 8.02 10.99 5.82
C VAL A 178 9.27 10.33 6.40
N VAL A 179 9.09 9.37 7.30
CA VAL A 179 10.21 8.68 7.97
C VAL A 179 10.67 7.42 7.23
N ALA A 180 9.74 6.77 6.51
CA ALA A 180 10.02 5.62 5.66
C ALA A 180 8.94 5.42 4.59
N VAL A 181 9.30 4.71 3.53
CA VAL A 181 8.36 4.10 2.59
C VAL A 181 8.37 2.59 2.84
N ALA A 182 7.20 1.97 2.95
CA ALA A 182 7.07 0.53 3.10
C ALA A 182 6.20 -0.06 1.98
N SER A 183 6.52 -1.26 1.50
CA SER A 183 5.67 -1.97 0.55
C SER A 183 5.47 -3.44 0.89
N MET A 184 4.34 -3.99 0.42
CA MET A 184 4.08 -5.42 0.55
C MET A 184 5.02 -6.25 -0.35
N VAL A 185 5.23 -5.83 -1.60
CA VAL A 185 6.24 -6.42 -2.50
C VAL A 185 7.24 -5.37 -2.94
N GLY A 186 8.53 -5.69 -2.86
CA GLY A 186 9.64 -4.83 -3.22
C GLY A 186 10.57 -5.47 -4.26
N GLY A 187 10.93 -4.75 -5.32
CA GLY A 187 11.78 -5.28 -6.41
C GLY A 187 13.22 -4.77 -6.42
N LEU A 188 13.71 -4.22 -5.30
CA LEU A 188 15.06 -3.67 -5.21
C LEU A 188 16.15 -4.73 -4.91
N GLY A 189 15.78 -5.99 -4.61
CA GLY A 189 16.71 -7.10 -4.38
C GLY A 189 17.62 -6.95 -3.15
N GLY A 190 18.24 -8.05 -2.69
CA GLY A 190 19.28 -8.02 -1.66
C GLY A 190 18.81 -7.83 -0.20
N SER A 191 19.76 -8.01 0.73
CA SER A 191 19.56 -7.96 2.19
C SER A 191 20.06 -6.69 2.88
N GLU A 192 20.56 -5.72 2.12
CA GLU A 192 21.04 -4.44 2.67
C GLU A 192 19.88 -3.44 2.86
N PRO A 193 20.00 -2.49 3.82
CA PRO A 193 19.02 -1.43 3.99
C PRO A 193 18.78 -0.66 2.69
N LYS A 194 17.52 -0.61 2.26
CA LYS A 194 17.16 -0.05 0.96
C LYS A 194 16.78 1.41 1.11
N ARG A 195 17.05 2.18 0.07
CA ARG A 195 16.76 3.61 -0.01
C ARG A 195 16.05 3.90 -1.32
N ILE A 196 15.08 4.82 -1.29
CA ILE A 196 14.39 5.32 -2.47
C ILE A 196 14.68 6.81 -2.59
N GLU A 197 15.04 7.24 -3.80
CA GLU A 197 15.10 8.65 -4.14
C GLU A 197 13.70 9.15 -4.49
N VAL A 198 13.26 10.17 -3.78
CA VAL A 198 12.01 10.88 -4.01
C VAL A 198 12.33 12.30 -4.43
N ILE A 199 11.57 12.80 -5.40
CA ILE A 199 11.76 14.14 -5.94
C ILE A 199 10.51 14.94 -5.64
N ASN A 200 10.62 16.13 -5.05
CA ASN A 200 9.49 17.05 -4.96
C ASN A 200 9.22 17.65 -6.34
N SER A 201 8.01 17.44 -6.88
CA SER A 201 7.62 17.89 -8.23
C SER A 201 7.54 19.41 -8.40
N VAL A 202 7.41 20.15 -7.30
CA VAL A 202 7.25 21.61 -7.28
C VAL A 202 8.59 22.31 -7.12
N THR A 203 9.50 21.77 -6.30
CA THR A 203 10.79 22.39 -5.96
C THR A 203 11.99 21.72 -6.63
N ASP A 204 11.82 20.56 -7.26
CA ASP A 204 12.88 19.67 -7.76
C ASP A 204 13.85 19.18 -6.66
N GLU A 205 13.50 19.35 -5.39
CA GLU A 205 14.30 18.87 -4.25
C GLU A 205 14.30 17.34 -4.21
N ARG A 206 15.46 16.75 -3.91
CA ARG A 206 15.66 15.31 -3.86
C ARG A 206 15.84 14.87 -2.42
N HIS A 207 15.03 13.91 -1.99
CA HIS A 207 15.07 13.30 -0.68
C HIS A 207 15.39 11.82 -0.82
N GLU A 208 16.24 11.31 0.06
CA GLU A 208 16.56 9.88 0.08
C GLU A 208 15.93 9.26 1.33
N LEU A 209 14.96 8.38 1.12
CA LEU A 209 14.14 7.82 2.18
C LEU A 209 14.44 6.34 2.38
N PRO A 210 14.40 5.85 3.64
CA PRO A 210 14.43 4.43 3.92
C PRO A 210 13.28 3.70 3.24
N PHE A 211 13.59 2.52 2.70
CA PHE A 211 12.61 1.63 2.09
C PHE A 211 12.58 0.28 2.79
N VAL A 212 11.38 -0.11 3.20
CA VAL A 212 11.09 -1.40 3.85
C VAL A 212 10.19 -2.21 2.93
N GLN A 213 10.53 -3.47 2.70
CA GLN A 213 9.71 -4.38 1.90
C GLN A 213 9.41 -5.63 2.71
N LEU A 214 8.16 -6.10 2.67
CA LEU A 214 7.77 -7.33 3.36
C LEU A 214 8.22 -8.58 2.58
N PHE A 215 8.02 -8.58 1.25
CA PHE A 215 8.49 -9.62 0.35
C PHE A 215 9.39 -9.02 -0.73
N ASP A 216 10.46 -9.74 -1.05
CA ASP A 216 11.20 -9.47 -2.29
C ASP A 216 10.43 -10.06 -3.48
N GLU A 217 10.41 -9.34 -4.61
CA GLU A 217 9.79 -9.80 -5.87
C GLU A 217 10.27 -11.19 -6.27
N SER A 218 11.53 -11.53 -5.98
CA SER A 218 12.09 -12.86 -6.27
C SER A 218 11.44 -14.00 -5.49
N GLU A 219 10.77 -13.73 -4.36
CA GLU A 219 10.06 -14.75 -3.57
C GLU A 219 8.75 -15.22 -4.23
N LEU A 220 8.25 -14.46 -5.21
CA LEU A 220 6.99 -14.76 -5.91
C LEU A 220 7.17 -15.74 -7.08
N HIS A 221 8.40 -16.19 -7.36
CA HIS A 221 8.77 -17.04 -8.49
C HIS A 221 9.31 -18.42 -8.09
#